data_AF-A0A534JBX1-F1
#
_entry.id   AF-A0A534JBX1-F1
#
_cell.length_a   1.000
_cell.length_b   1.000
_cell.length_c   1.000
_cell.angle_alpha   90.00
_cell.angle_beta   90.00
_cell.angle_gamma   90.00
#
_symmetry.space_group_name_H-M   'P 1'
#
loop_
_entity.id
_entity.type
_entity.pdbx_description
1 polymer ?
#
loop_
_entity_poly.entity_id
_entity_poly.type
_entity_poly.pdbx_seq_one_letter_code
_entity_poly.pdbx_strand_id
1 'polypeptide(L)'
;MGGSPSIMDLLRKAEEALNAKEQDLVKREAAVKAAQETLDTDRKGLEQDRGQLTEERDSVIGREKGLRAREKELEAQERGLSQREQEFESAKQRALAKEQELVRREEEVARRMESLVKREEDIGRRDSEVAASGQEIAARKGEIAARQQDILKLLGEQKSAIESQIQRGQELLSREQRLSKEEEAVAAAKTKMAEDQRRLTEREKGLLAREQGVRAAPVAEPAPTAAAAAARPAPRIGPQVAPAATRPQPAPQPAPQPAMRPTVQPVRAAPEPEPEAVEAEGEAGEIPCPACGTMISSDAIMCYACGHRLQEETTEGDAGEIPCPACGTMISSDAIMCYACGHRLAADEEDKGAKKGGAGPKKVLKKKVI
;
A
#
# COMPACT_ATOMS: atom_id res chain seq x y z
N MET A 1 -173.37 -35.60 14.77
CA MET A 1 -172.79 -34.76 13.69
C MET A 1 -171.29 -34.67 13.98
N GLY A 2 -170.39 -34.85 13.02
CA GLY A 2 -170.58 -34.79 11.57
C GLY A 2 -169.66 -33.70 11.04
N GLY A 3 -168.37 -34.01 10.94
CA GLY A 3 -167.29 -33.04 10.76
C GLY A 3 -165.96 -33.73 10.46
N SER A 4 -166.01 -34.84 9.71
CA SER A 4 -164.82 -35.36 9.02
C SER A 4 -164.22 -34.19 8.24
N PRO A 5 -162.95 -33.81 8.44
CA PRO A 5 -162.39 -32.63 7.79
C PRO A 5 -162.54 -32.78 6.28
N SER A 6 -163.12 -31.78 5.62
CA SER A 6 -163.35 -31.84 4.18
C SER A 6 -162.02 -32.03 3.49
N ILE A 7 -162.01 -32.81 2.40
CA ILE A 7 -160.80 -33.05 1.59
C ILE A 7 -160.17 -31.70 1.18
N MET A 8 -161.01 -30.68 0.95
CA MET A 8 -160.59 -29.30 0.65
C MET A 8 -159.88 -28.59 1.80
N ASP A 9 -160.24 -28.84 3.07
CA ASP A 9 -159.60 -28.21 4.23
C ASP A 9 -158.27 -28.89 4.60
N LEU A 10 -158.17 -30.20 4.36
CA LEU A 10 -156.90 -30.92 4.40
C LEU A 10 -155.96 -30.48 3.28
N LEU A 11 -156.49 -30.27 2.06
CA LEU A 11 -155.74 -29.71 0.94
C LEU A 11 -155.23 -28.31 1.26
N ARG A 12 -156.08 -27.38 1.74
CA ARG A 12 -155.65 -26.03 2.12
C ARG A 12 -154.57 -26.04 3.20
N LYS A 13 -154.71 -26.86 4.25
CA LYS A 13 -153.66 -26.99 5.27
C LYS A 13 -152.36 -27.61 4.76
N ALA A 14 -152.44 -28.51 3.77
CA ALA A 14 -151.25 -29.03 3.10
C ALA A 14 -150.60 -27.96 2.21
N GLU A 15 -151.39 -27.14 1.52
CA GLU A 15 -150.96 -26.01 0.67
C GLU A 15 -150.31 -24.89 1.50
N GLU A 16 -150.89 -24.51 2.64
CA GLU A 16 -150.31 -23.59 3.62
C GLU A 16 -148.98 -24.14 4.19
N ALA A 17 -148.93 -25.44 4.51
CA ALA A 17 -147.72 -26.11 5.01
C ALA A 17 -146.65 -26.33 3.93
N LEU A 18 -147.02 -26.39 2.65
CA LEU A 18 -146.09 -26.40 1.52
C LEU A 18 -145.50 -25.00 1.29
N ASN A 19 -146.34 -23.97 1.22
CA ASN A 19 -145.90 -22.58 1.13
C ASN A 19 -144.94 -22.19 2.28
N ALA A 20 -145.22 -22.64 3.52
CA ALA A 20 -144.32 -22.42 4.65
C ALA A 20 -142.96 -23.12 4.46
N LYS A 21 -142.94 -24.36 3.96
CA LYS A 21 -141.71 -25.09 3.63
C LYS A 21 -140.95 -24.46 2.47
N GLU A 22 -141.63 -23.97 1.44
CA GLU A 22 -141.02 -23.27 0.31
C GLU A 22 -140.35 -21.96 0.78
N GLN A 23 -141.02 -21.17 1.63
CA GLN A 23 -140.42 -19.99 2.24
C GLN A 23 -139.18 -20.34 3.10
N ASP A 24 -139.23 -21.42 3.88
CA ASP A 24 -138.08 -21.86 4.68
C ASP A 24 -136.94 -22.46 3.84
N LEU A 25 -137.25 -23.11 2.70
CA LEU A 25 -136.26 -23.52 1.71
C LEU A 25 -135.60 -22.31 1.05
N VAL A 26 -136.37 -21.29 0.64
CA VAL A 26 -135.84 -20.03 0.08
C VAL A 26 -134.94 -19.30 1.09
N LYS A 27 -135.34 -19.23 2.37
CA LYS A 27 -134.49 -18.68 3.45
C LYS A 27 -133.18 -19.48 3.61
N ARG A 28 -133.25 -20.81 3.55
CA ARG A 28 -132.07 -21.69 3.63
C ARG A 28 -131.17 -21.54 2.42
N GLU A 29 -131.72 -21.46 1.22
CA GLU A 29 -130.95 -21.15 0.00
C GLU A 29 -130.26 -19.80 0.09
N ALA A 30 -130.94 -18.76 0.58
CA ALA A 30 -130.34 -17.43 0.76
C ALA A 30 -129.20 -17.48 1.80
N ALA A 31 -129.38 -18.18 2.91
CA ALA A 31 -128.34 -18.37 3.92
C ALA A 31 -127.15 -19.19 3.40
N VAL A 32 -127.39 -20.23 2.59
CA VAL A 32 -126.34 -21.02 1.94
C VAL A 32 -125.58 -20.19 0.89
N LYS A 33 -126.27 -19.37 0.09
CA LYS A 33 -125.66 -18.45 -0.88
C LYS A 33 -124.77 -17.42 -0.17
N ALA A 34 -125.25 -16.78 0.89
CA ALA A 34 -124.46 -15.86 1.70
C ALA A 34 -123.24 -16.53 2.36
N ALA A 35 -123.40 -17.75 2.90
CA ALA A 35 -122.29 -18.52 3.45
C ALA A 35 -121.26 -18.92 2.37
N GLN A 36 -121.71 -19.27 1.17
CA GLN A 36 -120.86 -19.58 0.03
C GLN A 36 -120.08 -18.32 -0.44
N GLU A 37 -120.72 -17.16 -0.48
CA GLU A 37 -120.06 -15.88 -0.77
C GLU A 37 -118.96 -15.56 0.26
N THR A 38 -119.21 -15.76 1.56
CA THR A 38 -118.17 -15.58 2.60
C THR A 38 -117.02 -16.58 2.47
N LEU A 39 -117.30 -17.85 2.15
CA LEU A 39 -116.26 -18.84 1.92
C LEU A 39 -115.42 -18.52 0.67
N ASP A 40 -116.02 -17.94 -0.37
CA ASP A 40 -115.32 -17.46 -1.56
C ASP A 40 -114.60 -16.11 -1.36
N THR A 41 -114.87 -15.33 -0.31
CA THR A 41 -114.00 -14.22 0.11
C THR A 41 -112.84 -14.72 0.97
N ASP A 42 -113.10 -15.59 1.94
CA ASP A 42 -112.08 -16.15 2.84
C ASP A 42 -111.05 -16.97 2.05
N ARG A 43 -111.50 -17.75 1.06
CA ARG A 43 -110.62 -18.48 0.14
C ARG A 43 -109.69 -17.56 -0.65
N LYS A 44 -110.17 -16.40 -1.12
CA LYS A 44 -109.34 -15.42 -1.83
C LYS A 44 -108.33 -14.74 -0.90
N GLY A 45 -108.73 -14.45 0.35
CA GLY A 45 -107.83 -13.99 1.40
C GLY A 45 -106.71 -14.98 1.65
N LEU A 46 -107.03 -16.25 1.93
CA LEU A 46 -106.05 -17.31 2.15
C LEU A 46 -105.17 -17.59 0.92
N GLU A 47 -105.70 -17.47 -0.30
CA GLU A 47 -104.92 -17.56 -1.54
C GLU A 47 -103.92 -16.39 -1.67
N GLN A 48 -104.30 -15.17 -1.26
CA GLN A 48 -103.44 -13.98 -1.22
C GLN A 48 -102.37 -14.07 -0.10
N ASP A 49 -102.76 -14.41 1.12
CA ASP A 49 -101.86 -14.56 2.27
C ASP A 49 -100.79 -15.62 2.01
N ARG A 50 -101.19 -16.74 1.38
CA ARG A 50 -100.25 -17.78 0.92
C ARG A 50 -99.26 -17.23 -0.11
N GLY A 51 -99.68 -16.33 -1.00
CA GLY A 51 -98.81 -15.63 -1.94
C GLY A 51 -97.77 -14.78 -1.21
N GLN A 52 -98.22 -13.91 -0.30
CA GLN A 52 -97.34 -13.04 0.51
C GLN A 52 -96.33 -13.86 1.32
N LEU A 53 -96.77 -14.94 1.98
CA LEU A 53 -95.88 -15.84 2.73
C LEU A 53 -94.85 -16.55 1.83
N THR A 54 -95.16 -16.83 0.56
CA THR A 54 -94.14 -17.34 -0.38
C THR A 54 -93.13 -16.28 -0.82
N GLU A 55 -93.55 -15.03 -1.01
CA GLU A 55 -92.65 -13.91 -1.31
C GLU A 55 -91.73 -13.58 -0.12
N GLU A 56 -92.26 -13.56 1.10
CA GLU A 56 -91.48 -13.38 2.34
C GLU A 56 -90.47 -14.51 2.54
N ARG A 57 -90.90 -15.77 2.39
CA ARG A 57 -90.02 -16.95 2.45
C ARG A 57 -88.86 -16.81 1.47
N ASP A 58 -89.14 -16.45 0.22
CA ASP A 58 -88.10 -16.36 -0.81
C ASP A 58 -87.19 -15.14 -0.59
N SER A 59 -87.71 -14.05 -0.03
CA SER A 59 -86.92 -12.91 0.47
C SER A 59 -85.98 -13.33 1.61
N VAL A 60 -86.45 -14.12 2.58
CA VAL A 60 -85.63 -14.64 3.69
C VAL A 60 -84.55 -15.59 3.18
N ILE A 61 -84.88 -16.54 2.30
CA ILE A 61 -83.92 -17.45 1.65
C ILE A 61 -82.87 -16.65 0.87
N GLY A 62 -83.25 -15.55 0.22
CA GLY A 62 -82.32 -14.63 -0.44
C GLY A 62 -81.33 -13.99 0.53
N ARG A 63 -81.82 -13.48 1.66
CA ARG A 63 -80.97 -12.88 2.72
C ARG A 63 -80.04 -13.91 3.35
N GLU A 64 -80.54 -15.11 3.64
CA GLU A 64 -79.77 -16.23 4.20
C GLU A 64 -78.61 -16.66 3.28
N LYS A 65 -78.86 -16.74 1.97
CA LYS A 65 -77.81 -16.98 0.95
C LYS A 65 -76.78 -15.84 0.92
N GLY A 66 -77.23 -14.59 1.01
CA GLY A 66 -76.34 -13.41 1.06
C GLY A 66 -75.47 -13.36 2.32
N LEU A 67 -76.00 -13.77 3.48
CA LEU A 67 -75.24 -13.89 4.73
C LEU A 67 -74.18 -15.00 4.62
N ARG A 68 -74.55 -16.20 4.15
CA ARG A 68 -73.58 -17.30 3.90
C ARG A 68 -72.48 -16.95 2.88
N ALA A 69 -72.75 -16.04 1.95
CA ALA A 69 -71.73 -15.55 1.02
C ALA A 69 -70.72 -14.64 1.73
N ARG A 70 -71.20 -13.69 2.56
CA ARG A 70 -70.36 -12.81 3.38
C ARG A 70 -69.57 -13.55 4.46
N GLU A 71 -70.18 -14.54 5.08
CA GLU A 71 -69.55 -15.44 6.06
C GLU A 71 -68.29 -16.10 5.46
N LYS A 72 -68.43 -16.72 4.27
CA LYS A 72 -67.29 -17.30 3.54
C LYS A 72 -66.25 -16.28 3.08
N GLU A 73 -66.67 -15.07 2.73
CA GLU A 73 -65.75 -13.98 2.39
C GLU A 73 -64.93 -13.55 3.61
N LEU A 74 -65.56 -13.40 4.77
CA LEU A 74 -64.89 -13.09 6.04
C LEU A 74 -63.94 -14.20 6.47
N GLU A 75 -64.36 -15.47 6.43
CA GLU A 75 -63.44 -16.59 6.72
C GLU A 75 -62.21 -16.59 5.78
N ALA A 76 -62.37 -16.20 4.51
CA ALA A 76 -61.28 -16.11 3.55
C ALA A 76 -60.35 -14.93 3.86
N GLN A 77 -60.91 -13.79 4.30
CA GLN A 77 -60.14 -12.63 4.76
C GLN A 77 -59.37 -12.96 6.06
N GLU A 78 -59.99 -13.63 7.04
CA GLU A 78 -59.35 -14.07 8.28
C GLU A 78 -58.17 -15.01 8.03
N ARG A 79 -58.34 -16.01 7.14
CA ARG A 79 -57.24 -16.90 6.71
C ARG A 79 -56.10 -16.12 6.05
N GLY A 80 -56.44 -15.15 5.18
CA GLY A 80 -55.46 -14.28 4.53
C GLY A 80 -54.73 -13.32 5.47
N LEU A 81 -55.40 -12.85 6.53
CA LEU A 81 -54.78 -12.05 7.59
C LEU A 81 -53.83 -12.91 8.44
N SER A 82 -54.27 -14.08 8.91
CA SER A 82 -53.43 -14.97 9.71
C SER A 82 -52.18 -15.44 8.95
N GLN A 83 -52.28 -15.67 7.63
CA GLN A 83 -51.10 -15.94 6.80
C GLN A 83 -50.14 -14.73 6.77
N ARG A 84 -50.64 -13.50 6.58
CA ARG A 84 -49.81 -12.28 6.57
C ARG A 84 -49.16 -12.00 7.93
N GLU A 85 -49.83 -12.32 9.03
CA GLU A 85 -49.25 -12.22 10.39
C GLU A 85 -48.08 -13.18 10.57
N GLN A 86 -48.21 -14.43 10.11
CA GLN A 86 -47.11 -15.41 10.11
C GLN A 86 -45.95 -14.98 9.20
N GLU A 87 -46.25 -14.47 8.01
CA GLU A 87 -45.26 -13.91 7.09
C GLU A 87 -44.51 -12.72 7.72
N PHE A 88 -45.23 -11.79 8.36
CA PHE A 88 -44.66 -10.64 9.06
C PHE A 88 -43.78 -11.04 10.24
N GLU A 89 -44.24 -11.95 11.12
CA GLU A 89 -43.45 -12.40 12.26
C GLU A 89 -42.18 -13.15 11.79
N SER A 90 -42.27 -13.93 10.70
CA SER A 90 -41.09 -14.54 10.07
C SER A 90 -40.12 -13.52 9.46
N ALA A 91 -40.62 -12.38 8.97
CA ALA A 91 -39.80 -11.30 8.44
C ALA A 91 -39.10 -10.53 9.59
N LYS A 92 -39.82 -10.26 10.67
CA LYS A 92 -39.32 -9.69 11.93
C LYS A 92 -38.23 -10.55 12.58
N GLN A 93 -38.41 -11.86 12.65
CA GLN A 93 -37.37 -12.79 13.13
C GLN A 93 -36.12 -12.77 12.23
N ARG A 94 -36.30 -12.71 10.90
CA ARG A 94 -35.18 -12.57 9.94
C ARG A 94 -34.48 -11.20 10.01
N ALA A 95 -35.18 -10.14 10.40
CA ALA A 95 -34.58 -8.83 10.65
C ALA A 95 -33.71 -8.85 11.92
N LEU A 96 -34.28 -9.30 13.04
CA LEU A 96 -33.57 -9.44 14.33
C LEU A 96 -32.30 -10.31 14.20
N ALA A 97 -32.36 -11.40 13.41
CA ALA A 97 -31.19 -12.24 13.14
C ALA A 97 -30.08 -11.50 12.37
N LYS A 98 -30.43 -10.63 11.41
CA LYS A 98 -29.47 -9.79 10.67
C LYS A 98 -28.91 -8.67 11.54
N GLU A 99 -29.72 -8.05 12.40
CA GLU A 99 -29.25 -7.04 13.37
C GLU A 99 -28.20 -7.63 14.31
N GLN A 100 -28.44 -8.84 14.85
CA GLN A 100 -27.46 -9.56 15.65
C GLN A 100 -26.19 -9.96 14.88
N GLU A 101 -26.30 -10.22 13.56
CA GLU A 101 -25.12 -10.46 12.71
C GLU A 101 -24.31 -9.18 12.47
N LEU A 102 -24.98 -8.05 12.23
CA LEU A 102 -24.32 -6.75 12.06
C LEU A 102 -23.56 -6.34 13.33
N VAL A 103 -24.18 -6.42 14.51
CA VAL A 103 -23.51 -6.11 15.80
C VAL A 103 -22.25 -6.98 16.00
N ARG A 104 -22.29 -8.27 15.64
CA ARG A 104 -21.10 -9.15 15.70
C ARG A 104 -19.99 -8.73 14.73
N ARG A 105 -20.35 -8.26 13.53
CA ARG A 105 -19.39 -7.73 12.53
C ARG A 105 -18.80 -6.39 12.99
N GLU A 106 -19.58 -5.53 13.61
CA GLU A 106 -19.12 -4.28 14.22
C GLU A 106 -18.14 -4.54 15.37
N GLU A 107 -18.44 -5.49 16.27
CA GLU A 107 -17.49 -5.96 17.30
C GLU A 107 -16.19 -6.49 16.68
N GLU A 108 -16.26 -7.25 15.58
CA GLU A 108 -15.05 -7.76 14.93
C GLU A 108 -14.22 -6.63 14.30
N VAL A 109 -14.86 -5.66 13.63
CA VAL A 109 -14.20 -4.48 13.07
C VAL A 109 -13.54 -3.65 14.17
N ALA A 110 -14.20 -3.43 15.31
CA ALA A 110 -13.62 -2.73 16.45
C ALA A 110 -12.36 -3.43 16.99
N ARG A 111 -12.42 -4.75 17.19
CA ARG A 111 -11.26 -5.57 17.62
C ARG A 111 -10.12 -5.54 16.59
N ARG A 112 -10.43 -5.53 15.29
CA ARG A 112 -9.44 -5.37 14.21
C ARG A 112 -8.80 -3.99 14.27
N MET A 113 -9.55 -2.91 14.43
CA MET A 113 -9.04 -1.54 14.59
C MET A 113 -8.12 -1.40 15.80
N GLU A 114 -8.51 -1.91 16.97
CA GLU A 114 -7.64 -1.97 18.15
C GLU A 114 -6.30 -2.68 17.86
N SER A 115 -6.34 -3.76 17.09
CA SER A 115 -5.14 -4.53 16.73
C SER A 115 -4.21 -3.78 15.77
N LEU A 116 -4.74 -2.85 14.97
CA LEU A 116 -3.96 -1.99 14.07
C LEU A 116 -3.30 -0.85 14.86
N VAL A 117 -4.05 -0.15 15.72
CA VAL A 117 -3.51 0.92 16.58
C VAL A 117 -2.35 0.39 17.44
N LYS A 118 -2.49 -0.79 18.06
CA LYS A 118 -1.41 -1.43 18.84
C LYS A 118 -0.17 -1.77 18.00
N ARG A 119 -0.33 -2.06 16.70
CA ARG A 119 0.79 -2.28 15.76
C ARG A 119 1.44 -0.96 15.32
N GLU A 120 0.65 0.08 15.11
CA GLU A 120 1.14 1.43 14.77
C GLU A 120 1.96 2.02 15.92
N GLU A 121 1.51 1.86 17.17
CA GLU A 121 2.31 2.19 18.35
C GLU A 121 3.63 1.41 18.40
N ASP A 122 3.59 0.10 18.13
CA ASP A 122 4.78 -0.76 18.11
C ASP A 122 5.76 -0.42 16.97
N ILE A 123 5.26 0.08 15.84
CA ILE A 123 6.09 0.60 14.75
C ILE A 123 6.73 1.93 15.19
N GLY A 124 5.94 2.88 15.70
CA GLY A 124 6.46 4.16 16.20
C GLY A 124 7.47 4.01 17.34
N ARG A 125 7.32 2.99 18.21
CA ARG A 125 8.33 2.60 19.19
C ARG A 125 9.66 2.21 18.51
N ARG A 126 9.63 1.27 17.56
CA ARG A 126 10.83 0.82 16.82
C ARG A 126 11.47 1.94 15.99
N ASP A 127 10.68 2.80 15.36
CA ASP A 127 11.21 3.94 14.58
C ASP A 127 11.97 4.93 15.48
N SER A 128 11.51 5.12 16.72
CA SER A 128 12.22 5.93 17.72
C SER A 128 13.54 5.29 18.20
N GLU A 129 13.56 3.96 18.36
CA GLU A 129 14.77 3.19 18.70
C GLU A 129 15.80 3.22 17.55
N VAL A 130 15.34 3.09 16.30
CA VAL A 130 16.17 3.19 15.09
C VAL A 130 16.71 4.60 14.91
N ALA A 131 15.90 5.64 15.17
CA ALA A 131 16.34 7.03 15.12
C ALA A 131 17.42 7.33 16.17
N ALA A 132 17.23 6.88 17.42
CA ALA A 132 18.22 7.00 18.49
C ALA A 132 19.53 6.26 18.14
N SER A 133 19.42 5.02 17.65
CA SER A 133 20.56 4.23 17.18
C SER A 133 21.32 4.93 16.02
N GLY A 134 20.58 5.58 15.11
CA GLY A 134 21.16 6.39 14.04
C GLY A 134 21.94 7.61 14.56
N GLN A 135 21.43 8.30 15.58
CA GLN A 135 22.13 9.40 16.24
C GLN A 135 23.41 8.92 16.95
N GLU A 136 23.37 7.79 17.66
CA GLU A 136 24.58 7.20 18.25
C GLU A 136 25.63 6.85 17.20
N ILE A 137 25.23 6.23 16.09
CA ILE A 137 26.14 5.90 14.98
C ILE A 137 26.73 7.17 14.36
N ALA A 138 25.96 8.25 14.22
CA ALA A 138 26.45 9.53 13.73
C ALA A 138 27.47 10.16 14.70
N ALA A 139 27.19 10.15 16.01
CA ALA A 139 28.11 10.65 17.03
C ALA A 139 29.45 9.88 17.03
N ARG A 140 29.39 8.54 17.04
CA ARG A 140 30.57 7.67 16.99
C ARG A 140 31.38 7.87 15.70
N LYS A 141 30.74 8.09 14.55
CA LYS A 141 31.42 8.47 13.30
C LYS A 141 32.13 9.83 13.42
N GLY A 142 31.51 10.81 14.06
CA GLY A 142 32.12 12.11 14.37
C GLY A 142 33.37 11.99 15.24
N GLU A 143 33.30 11.20 16.31
CA GLU A 143 34.46 10.92 17.16
C GLU A 143 35.60 10.24 16.40
N ILE A 144 35.30 9.24 15.55
CA ILE A 144 36.30 8.55 14.74
C ILE A 144 36.96 9.52 13.77
N ALA A 145 36.20 10.39 13.11
CA ALA A 145 36.73 11.42 12.21
C ALA A 145 37.63 12.43 12.96
N ALA A 146 37.26 12.86 14.17
CA ALA A 146 38.09 13.73 14.99
C ALA A 146 39.42 13.05 15.37
N ARG A 147 39.37 11.80 15.85
CA ARG A 147 40.59 11.01 16.18
C ARG A 147 41.48 10.81 14.95
N GLN A 148 40.91 10.60 13.76
CA GLN A 148 41.65 10.52 12.50
C GLN A 148 42.36 11.85 12.16
N GLN A 149 41.69 13.00 12.36
CA GLN A 149 42.33 14.30 12.17
C GLN A 149 43.49 14.52 13.16
N ASP A 150 43.33 14.13 14.42
CA ASP A 150 44.38 14.29 15.43
C ASP A 150 45.59 13.37 15.19
N ILE A 151 45.36 12.14 14.72
CA ILE A 151 46.43 11.24 14.25
C ILE A 151 47.20 11.89 13.06
N LEU A 152 46.49 12.50 12.11
CA LEU A 152 47.13 13.19 10.98
C LEU A 152 47.94 14.42 11.39
N LYS A 153 47.48 15.19 12.40
CA LYS A 153 48.26 16.30 13.00
C LYS A 153 49.55 15.78 13.62
N LEU A 154 49.46 14.78 14.50
CA LEU A 154 50.60 14.17 15.19
C LEU A 154 51.62 13.57 14.21
N LEU A 155 51.18 12.94 13.11
CA LEU A 155 52.06 12.45 12.06
C LEU A 155 52.76 13.59 11.29
N GLY A 156 52.09 14.72 11.06
CA GLY A 156 52.69 15.93 10.49
C GLY A 156 53.73 16.58 11.41
N GLU A 157 53.43 16.65 12.71
CA GLU A 157 54.35 17.12 13.75
C GLU A 157 55.59 16.21 13.83
N GLN A 158 55.40 14.88 13.92
CA GLN A 158 56.50 13.90 13.90
C GLN A 158 57.36 14.01 12.64
N LYS A 159 56.73 14.16 11.45
CA LYS A 159 57.44 14.35 10.19
C LYS A 159 58.32 15.60 10.23
N SER A 160 57.76 16.76 10.61
CA SER A 160 58.54 18.01 10.66
C SER A 160 59.63 17.97 11.74
N ALA A 161 59.40 17.28 12.86
CA ALA A 161 60.42 17.03 13.87
C ALA A 161 61.59 16.19 13.30
N ILE A 162 61.31 15.10 12.57
CA ILE A 162 62.32 14.28 11.90
C ILE A 162 63.07 15.08 10.82
N GLU A 163 62.36 15.85 9.99
CA GLU A 163 63.00 16.73 8.99
C GLU A 163 63.95 17.74 9.66
N SER A 164 63.57 18.33 10.79
CA SER A 164 64.45 19.22 11.56
C SER A 164 65.65 18.50 12.20
N GLN A 165 65.55 17.20 12.51
CA GLN A 165 66.67 16.39 13.01
C GLN A 165 67.64 16.05 11.87
N ILE A 166 67.12 15.70 10.69
CA ILE A 166 67.91 15.45 9.48
C ILE A 166 68.69 16.71 9.07
N GLN A 167 68.03 17.88 9.06
CA GLN A 167 68.68 19.17 8.77
C GLN A 167 69.81 19.47 9.78
N ARG A 168 69.56 19.29 11.08
CA ARG A 168 70.61 19.46 12.11
C ARG A 168 71.75 18.46 11.97
N GLY A 169 71.48 17.21 11.58
CA GLY A 169 72.50 16.21 11.26
C GLY A 169 73.35 16.60 10.06
N GLN A 170 72.73 17.09 8.98
CA GLN A 170 73.42 17.61 7.80
C GLN A 170 74.28 18.84 8.13
N GLU A 171 73.78 19.75 8.96
CA GLU A 171 74.57 20.88 9.46
C GLU A 171 75.80 20.40 10.25
N LEU A 172 75.64 19.47 11.19
CA LEU A 172 76.74 18.95 12.00
C LEU A 172 77.80 18.26 11.13
N LEU A 173 77.40 17.40 10.20
CA LEU A 173 78.31 16.80 9.20
C LEU A 173 79.02 17.87 8.36
N SER A 174 78.33 18.94 7.97
CA SER A 174 78.95 20.04 7.22
C SER A 174 79.93 20.89 8.04
N ARG A 175 79.82 20.88 9.38
CA ARG A 175 80.77 21.52 10.30
C ARG A 175 81.95 20.61 10.55
N GLU A 176 81.72 19.32 10.77
CA GLU A 176 82.76 18.28 10.88
C GLU A 176 83.66 18.25 9.63
N GLN A 177 83.08 18.30 8.43
CA GLN A 177 83.82 18.42 7.15
C GLN A 177 84.52 19.77 6.91
N ARG A 178 84.32 20.77 7.78
CA ARG A 178 85.12 22.01 7.81
C ARG A 178 86.24 21.89 8.83
N LEU A 179 85.92 21.44 10.04
CA LEU A 179 86.88 21.17 11.10
C LEU A 179 87.97 20.19 10.63
N SER A 180 87.63 19.11 9.91
CA SER A 180 88.63 18.18 9.37
C SER A 180 89.59 18.86 8.36
N LYS A 181 89.09 19.77 7.53
CA LYS A 181 89.90 20.54 6.57
C LYS A 181 90.72 21.63 7.25
N GLU A 182 90.22 22.20 8.34
CA GLU A 182 90.95 23.13 9.20
C GLU A 182 92.05 22.39 9.98
N GLU A 183 91.81 21.17 10.44
CA GLU A 183 92.81 20.29 11.05
C GLU A 183 93.88 19.84 10.04
N GLU A 184 93.50 19.44 8.83
CA GLU A 184 94.41 19.17 7.71
C GLU A 184 95.26 20.41 7.37
N ALA A 185 94.65 21.59 7.29
CA ALA A 185 95.35 22.85 7.03
C ALA A 185 96.31 23.23 8.17
N VAL A 186 95.91 23.02 9.43
CA VAL A 186 96.75 23.23 10.62
C VAL A 186 97.88 22.21 10.70
N ALA A 187 97.66 20.95 10.29
CA ALA A 187 98.71 19.95 10.17
C ALA A 187 99.72 20.34 9.08
N ALA A 188 99.24 20.77 7.90
CA ALA A 188 100.06 21.27 6.80
C ALA A 188 100.78 22.60 7.12
N ALA A 189 100.24 23.40 8.05
CA ALA A 189 100.94 24.57 8.60
C ALA A 189 102.02 24.16 9.60
N LYS A 190 101.75 23.19 10.48
CA LYS A 190 102.73 22.63 11.44
C LYS A 190 103.92 21.98 10.73
N THR A 191 103.71 21.24 9.64
CA THR A 191 104.81 20.67 8.86
C THR A 191 105.67 21.75 8.21
N LYS A 192 105.05 22.76 7.57
CA LYS A 192 105.79 23.92 7.02
C LYS A 192 106.59 24.67 8.08
N MET A 193 106.00 24.94 9.24
CA MET A 193 106.72 25.58 10.36
C MET A 193 107.89 24.71 10.86
N ALA A 194 107.75 23.38 10.86
CA ALA A 194 108.85 22.48 11.21
C ALA A 194 109.94 22.41 10.12
N GLU A 195 109.58 22.48 8.84
CA GLU A 195 110.51 22.59 7.71
C GLU A 195 111.27 23.91 7.71
N ASP A 196 110.58 25.03 7.95
CA ASP A 196 111.22 26.34 8.05
C ASP A 196 112.04 26.48 9.34
N GLN A 197 111.65 25.86 10.46
CA GLN A 197 112.51 25.76 11.64
C GLN A 197 113.77 24.90 11.38
N ARG A 198 113.67 23.83 10.58
CA ARG A 198 114.84 23.07 10.12
C ARG A 198 115.74 23.93 9.23
N ARG A 199 115.19 24.63 8.24
CA ARG A 199 115.94 25.57 7.38
C ARG A 199 116.58 26.73 8.16
N LEU A 200 115.91 27.24 9.19
CA LEU A 200 116.46 28.27 10.08
C LEU A 200 117.60 27.71 10.93
N THR A 201 117.43 26.55 11.56
CA THR A 201 118.52 25.92 12.34
C THR A 201 119.68 25.41 11.46
N GLU A 202 119.45 25.08 10.20
CA GLU A 202 120.49 24.83 9.19
C GLU A 202 121.22 26.12 8.78
N ARG A 203 120.48 27.23 8.60
CA ARG A 203 121.07 28.56 8.36
C ARG A 203 121.86 29.04 9.57
N GLU A 204 121.37 28.85 10.79
CA GLU A 204 122.08 29.16 12.04
C GLU A 204 123.36 28.32 12.15
N LYS A 205 123.32 27.02 11.88
CA LYS A 205 124.54 26.18 11.82
C LYS A 205 125.51 26.66 10.73
N GLY A 206 125.02 27.06 9.56
CA GLY A 206 125.83 27.61 8.48
C GLY A 206 126.41 29.00 8.79
N LEU A 207 125.69 29.83 9.56
CA LEU A 207 126.16 31.11 10.06
C LEU A 207 127.18 30.92 11.20
N LEU A 208 126.93 30.03 12.15
CA LEU A 208 127.89 29.65 13.20
C LEU A 208 129.17 29.04 12.60
N ALA A 209 129.07 28.23 11.56
CA ALA A 209 130.23 27.73 10.82
C ALA A 209 130.99 28.86 10.10
N ARG A 210 130.28 29.86 9.55
CA ARG A 210 130.89 31.08 9.01
C ARG A 210 131.53 31.95 10.09
N GLU A 211 130.89 32.13 11.24
CA GLU A 211 131.44 32.87 12.38
C GLU A 211 132.67 32.18 12.96
N GLN A 212 132.68 30.85 13.06
CA GLN A 212 133.85 30.06 13.44
C GLN A 212 134.97 30.18 12.39
N GLY A 213 134.64 30.19 11.10
CA GLY A 213 135.59 30.47 10.02
C GLY A 213 136.17 31.89 10.08
N VAL A 214 135.34 32.90 10.37
CA VAL A 214 135.75 34.30 10.57
C VAL A 214 136.55 34.48 11.87
N ARG A 215 136.30 33.67 12.91
CA ARG A 215 137.15 33.58 14.11
C ARG A 215 138.49 32.87 13.87
N ALA A 216 138.62 32.12 12.78
CA ALA A 216 139.82 31.35 12.42
C ALA A 216 140.66 32.00 11.29
N ALA A 217 140.27 33.17 10.79
CA ALA A 217 140.97 33.90 9.73
C ALA A 217 141.14 35.39 10.10
N PRO A 218 142.32 36.02 9.88
CA PRO A 218 142.56 37.39 10.30
C PRO A 218 141.88 38.45 9.42
N VAL A 219 141.34 39.45 10.12
CA VAL A 219 140.69 40.70 9.69
C VAL A 219 141.10 41.29 8.33
N ALA A 220 140.09 41.65 7.51
CA ALA A 220 140.19 42.72 6.50
C ALA A 220 138.81 43.38 6.24
N GLU A 221 138.69 44.68 6.56
CA GLU A 221 137.66 45.60 6.03
C GLU A 221 138.26 46.41 4.85
N PRO A 222 137.63 47.45 4.23
CA PRO A 222 136.25 47.98 4.34
C PRO A 222 135.53 48.37 3.02
N ALA A 223 134.18 48.40 3.04
CA ALA A 223 133.29 49.34 2.31
C ALA A 223 133.34 49.38 0.73
N PRO A 224 132.61 50.27 0.01
CA PRO A 224 131.23 50.80 0.15
C PRO A 224 130.38 50.67 -1.17
N THR A 225 129.21 51.33 -1.23
CA THR A 225 128.41 51.72 -2.45
C THR A 225 127.60 50.64 -3.20
N ALA A 226 126.63 50.95 -4.10
CA ALA A 226 125.53 51.95 -4.06
C ALA A 226 124.46 51.67 -5.17
N ALA A 227 123.20 52.02 -4.89
CA ALA A 227 122.10 52.47 -5.78
C ALA A 227 121.71 51.79 -7.13
N ALA A 228 120.38 51.65 -7.31
CA ALA A 228 119.60 51.72 -8.58
C ALA A 228 119.73 50.61 -9.66
N ALA A 229 118.76 50.38 -10.58
CA ALA A 229 117.29 50.57 -10.59
C ALA A 229 116.66 49.92 -11.86
N ALA A 230 115.33 49.66 -11.86
CA ALA A 230 114.46 49.40 -13.05
C ALA A 230 114.72 48.10 -13.88
N ALA A 231 113.79 47.52 -14.68
CA ALA A 231 112.32 47.54 -14.73
C ALA A 231 111.76 46.38 -15.63
N ARG A 232 110.43 46.09 -15.55
CA ARG A 232 109.38 45.74 -16.58
C ARG A 232 109.75 45.08 -17.95
N PRO A 233 108.79 44.51 -18.76
CA PRO A 233 107.46 43.90 -18.49
C PRO A 233 107.00 42.69 -19.39
N ALA A 234 105.99 41.90 -18.94
CA ALA A 234 104.93 41.22 -19.76
C ALA A 234 105.37 40.13 -20.80
N PRO A 235 104.49 39.47 -21.62
CA PRO A 235 103.01 39.48 -21.75
C PRO A 235 102.26 38.09 -21.87
N ARG A 236 100.95 38.20 -22.18
CA ARG A 236 99.78 37.27 -22.48
C ARG A 236 100.04 36.03 -23.41
N ILE A 237 99.12 35.10 -23.81
CA ILE A 237 97.62 34.96 -24.02
C ILE A 237 97.21 33.46 -23.82
N GLY A 238 96.11 33.05 -23.13
CA GLY A 238 94.75 32.63 -23.63
C GLY A 238 94.64 31.17 -24.19
N PRO A 239 93.46 30.57 -24.52
CA PRO A 239 92.06 31.05 -24.47
C PRO A 239 90.92 30.05 -23.98
N GLN A 240 89.75 30.61 -23.58
CA GLN A 240 88.31 30.18 -23.76
C GLN A 240 87.82 28.77 -23.30
N VAL A 241 86.56 28.54 -22.83
CA VAL A 241 85.21 29.19 -22.86
C VAL A 241 84.50 28.91 -21.48
N ALA A 242 83.42 29.50 -20.91
CA ALA A 242 82.21 30.29 -21.27
C ALA A 242 81.08 29.52 -22.01
N PRO A 243 79.75 29.81 -21.85
CA PRO A 243 79.01 30.92 -21.18
C PRO A 243 78.26 30.46 -19.88
N ALA A 244 77.09 30.91 -19.35
CA ALA A 244 75.96 31.77 -19.80
C ALA A 244 75.18 32.55 -18.65
N ALA A 245 73.83 32.62 -18.70
CA ALA A 245 72.91 33.57 -18.04
C ALA A 245 71.75 32.89 -17.23
N THR A 246 70.82 33.53 -16.46
CA THR A 246 70.24 34.91 -16.46
C THR A 246 69.67 35.33 -15.07
N ARG A 247 69.17 36.57 -14.87
CA ARG A 247 68.65 37.17 -13.60
C ARG A 247 67.56 38.26 -13.85
N PRO A 248 66.57 38.54 -12.96
CA PRO A 248 66.44 39.92 -12.39
C PRO A 248 65.78 40.09 -10.97
N GLN A 249 66.16 41.20 -10.27
CA GLN A 249 65.48 42.12 -9.29
C GLN A 249 64.46 41.71 -8.17
N PRO A 250 64.36 42.47 -7.02
CA PRO A 250 63.38 42.26 -5.91
C PRO A 250 62.54 43.48 -5.39
N ALA A 251 61.59 43.22 -4.45
CA ALA A 251 60.83 44.12 -3.51
C ALA A 251 59.58 44.91 -4.05
N PRO A 252 58.60 45.38 -3.22
CA PRO A 252 58.26 45.19 -1.78
C PRO A 252 56.76 44.75 -1.51
N GLN A 253 56.18 45.02 -0.32
CA GLN A 253 54.76 44.77 0.13
C GLN A 253 54.12 46.09 0.73
N PRO A 254 52.89 46.17 1.34
CA PRO A 254 51.66 45.32 1.37
C PRO A 254 50.28 46.11 1.23
N ALA A 255 49.13 45.44 1.50
CA ALA A 255 47.80 45.95 1.94
C ALA A 255 46.78 46.54 0.88
N PRO A 256 45.48 46.78 1.20
CA PRO A 256 44.46 45.84 1.77
C PRO A 256 43.00 45.96 1.20
N GLN A 257 42.11 45.02 1.63
CA GLN A 257 40.60 45.10 1.65
C GLN A 257 39.81 45.09 0.31
N PRO A 258 38.47 44.81 0.32
CA PRO A 258 37.61 44.23 1.37
C PRO A 258 36.86 42.94 0.94
N ALA A 259 36.10 42.33 1.85
CA ALA A 259 35.08 41.33 1.52
C ALA A 259 33.67 41.95 1.49
N MET A 260 32.73 41.36 0.74
CA MET A 260 31.30 41.63 0.88
C MET A 260 30.54 40.37 1.28
N ARG A 261 29.59 40.54 2.20
CA ARG A 261 28.71 39.48 2.75
C ARG A 261 27.43 39.33 1.91
N PRO A 262 26.69 38.22 2.03
CA PRO A 262 25.47 38.01 1.26
C PRO A 262 24.36 38.98 1.68
N THR A 263 23.66 39.53 0.67
CA THR A 263 22.35 40.17 0.85
C THR A 263 21.25 39.12 0.88
N VAL A 264 20.16 39.43 1.58
CA VAL A 264 19.07 38.51 1.93
C VAL A 264 17.73 39.23 1.73
N GLN A 265 16.69 38.49 1.30
CA GLN A 265 15.28 38.93 1.18
C GLN A 265 14.98 39.96 0.07
N PRO A 266 13.68 40.14 -0.34
CA PRO A 266 12.45 39.55 0.21
C PRO A 266 11.63 38.68 -0.77
N VAL A 267 10.59 38.04 -0.23
CA VAL A 267 9.62 37.17 -0.93
C VAL A 267 8.51 37.99 -1.62
N ARG A 268 8.09 37.55 -2.82
CA ARG A 268 6.73 37.64 -3.43
C ARG A 268 6.68 36.57 -4.54
N ALA A 269 5.96 35.45 -4.41
CA ALA A 269 4.50 35.27 -4.38
C ALA A 269 3.86 35.19 -5.80
N ALA A 270 3.53 33.95 -6.22
CA ALA A 270 2.53 33.48 -7.20
C ALA A 270 2.41 34.20 -8.58
N PRO A 271 2.31 33.46 -9.71
CA PRO A 271 1.24 32.47 -9.93
C PRO A 271 1.69 31.08 -10.42
N GLU A 272 0.71 30.22 -10.68
CA GLU A 272 0.84 28.83 -11.14
C GLU A 272 1.19 28.72 -12.64
N PRO A 273 1.91 27.66 -13.07
CA PRO A 273 1.97 27.23 -14.47
C PRO A 273 0.90 26.17 -14.76
N GLU A 274 0.13 26.37 -15.83
CA GLU A 274 -0.73 25.35 -16.43
C GLU A 274 0.12 24.27 -17.13
N PRO A 275 -0.35 23.02 -17.25
CA PRO A 275 0.44 21.93 -17.85
C PRO A 275 0.61 22.09 -19.37
N GLU A 276 1.83 21.87 -19.86
CA GLU A 276 2.15 21.87 -21.29
C GLU A 276 1.51 20.68 -22.02
N ALA A 277 1.27 20.84 -23.33
CA ALA A 277 0.48 19.91 -24.12
C ALA A 277 1.18 18.56 -24.36
N VAL A 278 0.40 17.47 -24.26
CA VAL A 278 0.77 16.17 -24.83
C VAL A 278 0.32 16.13 -26.29
N GLU A 279 1.21 15.72 -27.18
CA GLU A 279 0.89 15.51 -28.60
C GLU A 279 -0.06 14.32 -28.76
N ALA A 280 -1.10 14.49 -29.59
CA ALA A 280 -2.15 13.50 -29.79
C ALA A 280 -2.23 13.06 -31.26
N GLU A 281 -1.54 11.96 -31.59
CA GLU A 281 -1.85 11.15 -32.78
C GLU A 281 -2.02 9.69 -32.34
N GLY A 282 -3.17 9.11 -32.69
CA GLY A 282 -3.68 7.86 -32.15
C GLY A 282 -5.20 7.89 -32.11
N GLU A 283 -5.85 7.53 -33.21
CA GLU A 283 -7.30 7.57 -33.35
C GLU A 283 -7.99 6.54 -32.43
N ALA A 284 -8.48 7.00 -31.29
CA ALA A 284 -9.31 6.20 -30.38
C ALA A 284 -10.69 5.94 -31.00
N GLY A 285 -10.80 4.89 -31.82
CA GLY A 285 -12.05 4.49 -32.47
C GLY A 285 -13.09 4.01 -31.45
N GLU A 286 -14.18 4.76 -31.30
CA GLU A 286 -15.33 4.30 -30.52
C GLU A 286 -16.22 3.34 -31.34
N ILE A 287 -16.48 2.15 -30.79
CA ILE A 287 -17.26 1.08 -31.41
C ILE A 287 -18.52 0.83 -30.56
N PRO A 288 -19.72 0.70 -31.16
CA PRO A 288 -20.93 0.35 -30.43
C PRO A 288 -20.93 -1.11 -29.99
N CYS A 289 -21.25 -1.37 -28.72
CA CYS A 289 -21.36 -2.72 -28.16
C CYS A 289 -22.48 -3.53 -28.86
N PRO A 290 -22.20 -4.73 -29.41
CA PRO A 290 -23.21 -5.52 -30.12
C PRO A 290 -24.36 -6.02 -29.22
N ALA A 291 -24.17 -6.05 -27.90
CA ALA A 291 -25.18 -6.50 -26.95
C ALA A 291 -26.09 -5.39 -26.39
N CYS A 292 -25.72 -4.10 -26.50
CA CYS A 292 -26.49 -3.00 -25.90
C CYS A 292 -26.42 -1.63 -26.62
N GLY A 293 -25.62 -1.49 -27.68
CA GLY A 293 -25.49 -0.24 -28.45
C GLY A 293 -24.71 0.89 -27.78
N THR A 294 -24.22 0.71 -26.55
CA THR A 294 -23.35 1.69 -25.87
C THR A 294 -22.03 1.86 -26.62
N MET A 295 -21.58 3.10 -26.85
CA MET A 295 -20.28 3.42 -27.44
C MET A 295 -19.14 3.15 -26.44
N ILE A 296 -18.07 2.51 -26.90
CA ILE A 296 -16.92 2.12 -26.08
C ILE A 296 -15.66 2.20 -26.93
N SER A 297 -14.51 2.52 -26.34
CA SER A 297 -13.20 2.42 -27.00
C SER A 297 -12.95 1.03 -27.60
N SER A 298 -12.32 0.97 -28.79
CA SER A 298 -11.89 -0.25 -29.49
C SER A 298 -11.19 -1.29 -28.61
N ASP A 299 -10.43 -0.82 -27.62
CA ASP A 299 -9.50 -1.62 -26.84
C ASP A 299 -10.15 -2.19 -25.55
N ALA A 300 -11.44 -1.93 -25.34
CA ALA A 300 -12.14 -2.36 -24.14
C ALA A 300 -12.50 -3.85 -24.18
N ILE A 301 -11.81 -4.66 -23.36
CA ILE A 301 -12.04 -6.11 -23.22
C ILE A 301 -13.51 -6.43 -22.86
N MET A 302 -14.18 -5.57 -22.08
CA MET A 302 -15.58 -5.72 -21.66
C MET A 302 -16.36 -4.40 -21.69
N CYS A 303 -17.65 -4.48 -22.02
CA CYS A 303 -18.58 -3.36 -21.96
C CYS A 303 -18.90 -2.95 -20.52
N TYR A 304 -18.58 -1.70 -20.17
CA TYR A 304 -18.87 -1.11 -18.86
C TYR A 304 -20.37 -1.00 -18.53
N ALA A 305 -21.26 -0.96 -19.53
CA ALA A 305 -22.70 -0.77 -19.35
C ALA A 305 -23.50 -2.08 -19.24
N CYS A 306 -23.05 -3.18 -19.86
CA CYS A 306 -23.78 -4.46 -19.86
C CYS A 306 -22.94 -5.71 -19.53
N GLY A 307 -21.64 -5.58 -19.30
CA GLY A 307 -20.74 -6.70 -18.96
C GLY A 307 -20.39 -7.64 -20.12
N HIS A 308 -20.86 -7.39 -21.34
CA HIS A 308 -20.53 -8.20 -22.51
C HIS A 308 -19.04 -8.08 -22.87
N ARG A 309 -18.33 -9.21 -23.01
CA ARG A 309 -16.93 -9.27 -23.45
C ARG A 309 -16.86 -9.01 -24.96
N LEU A 310 -15.87 -8.22 -25.39
CA LEU A 310 -15.77 -7.67 -26.75
C LEU A 310 -14.58 -8.19 -27.54
N GLN A 311 -13.53 -8.65 -26.86
CA GLN A 311 -12.35 -9.25 -27.47
C GLN A 311 -12.37 -10.78 -27.30
N GLU A 312 -12.41 -11.49 -28.43
CA GLU A 312 -11.89 -12.86 -28.55
C GLU A 312 -10.42 -12.75 -28.95
N GLU A 313 -9.50 -12.95 -28.00
CA GLU A 313 -8.07 -12.77 -28.23
C GLU A 313 -7.47 -13.97 -28.98
N THR A 314 -7.20 -13.80 -30.27
CA THR A 314 -6.31 -14.72 -31.01
C THR A 314 -4.85 -14.42 -30.66
N THR A 315 -4.43 -14.82 -29.46
CA THR A 315 -3.04 -14.81 -29.01
C THR A 315 -2.60 -16.24 -28.69
N GLU A 316 -1.62 -16.76 -29.43
CA GLU A 316 -1.12 -18.12 -29.28
C GLU A 316 -0.37 -18.29 -27.95
N GLY A 317 -1.09 -18.75 -26.92
CA GLY A 317 -0.57 -18.85 -25.55
C GLY A 317 -1.58 -19.45 -24.56
N ASP A 318 -2.39 -20.41 -25.00
CA ASP A 318 -3.42 -21.05 -24.16
C ASP A 318 -2.79 -21.90 -23.05
N ALA A 319 -2.58 -21.30 -21.88
CA ALA A 319 -2.21 -21.97 -20.65
C ALA A 319 -3.45 -22.64 -20.04
N GLY A 320 -3.97 -23.65 -20.75
CA GLY A 320 -5.31 -24.19 -20.60
C GLY A 320 -5.73 -24.47 -19.15
N GLU A 321 -6.74 -23.76 -18.68
CA GLU A 321 -7.32 -23.99 -17.35
C GLU A 321 -8.24 -25.22 -17.38
N ILE A 322 -7.93 -26.21 -16.54
CA ILE A 322 -8.66 -27.48 -16.41
C ILE A 322 -9.47 -27.43 -15.11
N PRO A 323 -10.74 -27.91 -15.07
CA PRO A 323 -11.48 -28.02 -13.82
C PRO A 323 -10.93 -29.18 -12.96
N CYS A 324 -10.57 -28.89 -11.70
CA CYS A 324 -10.08 -29.91 -10.77
C CYS A 324 -11.14 -31.01 -10.52
N PRO A 325 -10.83 -32.30 -10.72
CA PRO A 325 -11.83 -33.38 -10.67
C PRO A 325 -12.41 -33.64 -9.27
N ALA A 326 -11.81 -33.08 -8.21
CA ALA A 326 -12.26 -33.23 -6.83
C ALA A 326 -13.16 -32.09 -6.32
N CYS A 327 -13.19 -30.93 -6.99
CA CYS A 327 -13.95 -29.75 -6.51
C CYS A 327 -14.52 -28.83 -7.61
N GLY A 328 -14.19 -29.04 -8.88
CA GLY A 328 -14.64 -28.21 -10.01
C GLY A 328 -13.97 -26.84 -10.13
N THR A 329 -13.05 -26.47 -9.23
CA THR A 329 -12.29 -25.21 -9.34
C THR A 329 -11.34 -25.26 -10.54
N MET A 330 -11.37 -24.22 -11.36
CA MET A 330 -10.43 -24.03 -12.47
C MET A 330 -9.00 -23.89 -11.93
N ILE A 331 -8.05 -24.57 -12.57
CA ILE A 331 -6.62 -24.59 -12.24
C ILE A 331 -5.84 -24.67 -13.54
N SER A 332 -4.64 -24.09 -13.59
CA SER A 332 -3.74 -24.24 -14.75
C SER A 332 -3.44 -25.73 -15.02
N SER A 333 -3.29 -26.11 -16.28
CA SER A 333 -2.87 -27.46 -16.74
C SER A 333 -1.69 -28.03 -15.94
N ASP A 334 -0.76 -27.15 -15.56
CA ASP A 334 0.53 -27.49 -14.96
C ASP A 334 0.46 -27.65 -13.42
N ALA A 335 -0.73 -27.46 -12.84
CA ALA A 335 -0.93 -27.41 -11.40
C ALA A 335 -0.85 -28.81 -10.75
N ILE A 336 0.34 -29.17 -10.27
CA ILE A 336 0.63 -30.41 -9.52
C ILE A 336 -0.38 -30.66 -8.36
N MET A 337 -0.95 -29.60 -7.78
CA MET A 337 -1.96 -29.68 -6.72
C MET A 337 -2.97 -28.52 -6.85
N CYS A 338 -4.27 -28.81 -6.70
CA CYS A 338 -5.32 -27.81 -6.71
C CYS A 338 -5.26 -26.93 -5.44
N TYR A 339 -5.11 -25.63 -5.64
CA TYR A 339 -5.02 -24.65 -4.54
C TYR A 339 -6.26 -24.59 -3.64
N ALA A 340 -7.45 -24.93 -4.16
CA ALA A 340 -8.71 -24.82 -3.43
C ALA A 340 -9.04 -26.03 -2.54
N CYS A 341 -8.57 -27.24 -2.89
CA CYS A 341 -8.95 -28.47 -2.18
C CYS A 341 -7.77 -29.41 -1.82
N GLY A 342 -6.54 -29.09 -2.23
CA GLY A 342 -5.36 -29.92 -1.98
C GLY A 342 -5.33 -31.24 -2.76
N HIS A 343 -6.22 -31.46 -3.73
CA HIS A 343 -6.17 -32.65 -4.59
C HIS A 343 -4.96 -32.59 -5.52
N ARG A 344 -4.19 -33.67 -5.61
CA ARG A 344 -2.95 -33.74 -6.42
C ARG A 344 -3.26 -34.27 -7.82
N LEU A 345 -2.84 -33.54 -8.86
CA LEU A 345 -3.17 -33.83 -10.26
C LEU A 345 -1.91 -34.25 -11.02
N ALA A 346 -1.39 -35.43 -10.68
CA ALA A 346 -0.23 -35.96 -11.41
C ALA A 346 -0.62 -36.24 -12.87
N ALA A 347 0.05 -35.58 -13.81
CA ALA A 347 0.00 -35.96 -15.21
C ALA A 347 0.88 -37.21 -15.40
N ASP A 348 0.25 -38.33 -15.74
CA ASP A 348 0.93 -39.60 -15.99
C ASP A 348 1.60 -39.60 -17.38
N GLU A 349 2.93 -39.48 -17.40
CA GLU A 349 3.82 -40.19 -18.32
C GLU A 349 5.09 -40.57 -17.54
N GLU A 350 5.73 -41.68 -17.92
CA GLU A 350 6.91 -42.28 -17.26
C GLU A 350 6.78 -42.76 -15.79
N ASP A 351 6.04 -43.85 -15.55
CA ASP A 351 6.55 -44.93 -14.67
C ASP A 351 6.62 -46.29 -15.39
N LYS A 352 7.85 -46.76 -15.60
CA LYS A 352 8.19 -48.18 -15.83
C LYS A 352 9.07 -48.69 -14.67
N GLY A 353 8.63 -48.50 -13.42
CA GLY A 353 9.45 -48.66 -12.21
C GLY A 353 9.26 -49.97 -11.41
N ALA A 354 8.10 -50.62 -11.52
CA ALA A 354 7.77 -51.99 -11.08
C ALA A 354 8.59 -52.66 -9.93
N LYS A 355 8.04 -52.70 -8.68
CA LYS A 355 7.87 -53.97 -7.90
C LYS A 355 7.17 -53.89 -6.52
N LYS A 356 6.33 -54.91 -6.28
CA LYS A 356 6.00 -55.62 -5.02
C LYS A 356 5.26 -54.90 -3.88
N GLY A 357 4.13 -55.52 -3.49
CA GLY A 357 3.55 -55.46 -2.13
C GLY A 357 2.20 -54.73 -2.05
N GLY A 358 1.05 -55.35 -1.74
CA GLY A 358 0.77 -56.78 -1.54
C GLY A 358 0.05 -57.11 -0.22
N ALA A 359 -1.15 -56.56 0.01
CA ALA A 359 -2.05 -56.96 1.10
C ALA A 359 -3.53 -56.77 0.70
N GLY A 360 -4.38 -57.76 1.00
CA GLY A 360 -5.79 -57.77 0.58
C GLY A 360 -6.77 -57.11 1.57
N PRO A 361 -8.03 -56.86 1.15
CA PRO A 361 -9.02 -56.12 1.94
C PRO A 361 -9.54 -56.93 3.14
N LYS A 362 -9.36 -56.40 4.35
CA LYS A 362 -9.94 -56.98 5.58
C LYS A 362 -11.42 -56.63 5.70
N LYS A 363 -12.29 -57.62 5.55
CA LYS A 363 -13.72 -57.51 5.92
C LYS A 363 -13.83 -57.32 7.44
N VAL A 364 -14.41 -56.21 7.90
CA VAL A 364 -14.79 -56.02 9.32
C VAL A 364 -16.26 -56.35 9.53
N LEU A 365 -16.54 -57.03 10.64
CA LEU A 365 -17.78 -57.77 10.87
C LEU A 365 -18.80 -56.90 11.62
N LYS A 366 -20.02 -56.76 11.10
CA LYS A 366 -21.12 -56.07 11.80
C LYS A 366 -21.50 -56.84 13.06
N LYS A 367 -21.07 -56.37 14.24
CA LYS A 367 -21.49 -56.94 15.53
C LYS A 367 -22.81 -56.32 15.96
N LYS A 368 -23.87 -57.10 15.85
CA LYS A 368 -25.22 -56.75 16.30
C LYS A 368 -25.24 -56.73 17.85
N VAL A 369 -25.71 -55.64 18.43
CA VAL A 369 -26.08 -55.56 19.86
C VAL A 369 -27.59 -55.74 19.95
N ILE A 370 -28.04 -56.37 21.03
CA ILE A 370 -29.43 -56.59 21.41
C ILE A 370 -29.69 -55.71 22.64
#